data_AF-A0A962ZWM1-F1
#
_entry.id   AF-A0A962ZWM1-F1
#
_cell.length_a   1.000
_cell.length_b   1.000
_cell.length_c   1.000
_cell.angle_alpha   90.00
_cell.angle_beta   90.00
_cell.angle_gamma   90.00
#
_symmetry.space_group_name_H-M   'P 1'
#
loop_
_entity.id
_entity.type
_entity.pdbx_description
1 polymer ?
#
loop_
_entity_poly.entity_id
_entity_poly.type
_entity_poly.pdbx_seq_one_letter_code
_entity_poly.pdbx_strand_id
1 'polypeptide(L)'
;MFDNHYDRLVRLVYQGVLEQPPWHSALPALREALDAQVVSLVLRPPSADDRGVILNCVRPDPQGAPRAAPLADPADWEVTAYREQFFSLDPFVNLPLDQVIALDDILSDAELTASDYYLHYLQPIGLFRILGLDTGEPEGLLVRLRCSRRREEHAFDGGDRALLQALAPHLRQAALIYDRLSRMASERDIYSGAVDQLSVATIILDDKGRVLNTNALASALLKDAGGLSLRGGQLQLASRDANQALQEALASVLKAQQTGQASVVRALRVTRLQGRPPLGLVIKPVPGPAGVEGQVGPRAAVFISDPLQRDSASQQILGELFALSPAEANVAILLARGLSLSEVSEAQNISPHTARAQLKSIFAKTGVSRQAELVRMVIKSVASLG
;
A
#
# COMPACT_ATOMS: atom_id res chain seq x y z
N MET A 1 21.47 -1.65 36.85
CA MET A 1 22.09 -2.38 35.72
C MET A 1 21.09 -2.31 34.60
N PHE A 2 21.43 -1.69 33.47
CA PHE A 2 20.56 -1.71 32.30
C PHE A 2 20.49 -3.15 31.80
N ASP A 3 19.29 -3.74 31.82
CA ASP A 3 19.06 -5.09 31.33
C ASP A 3 19.17 -5.03 29.79
N ASN A 4 20.33 -5.45 29.28
CA ASN A 4 20.68 -5.42 27.85
C ASN A 4 19.64 -6.15 26.97
N HIS A 5 18.86 -7.07 27.56
CA HIS A 5 17.78 -7.75 26.86
C HIS A 5 16.54 -6.87 26.68
N TYR A 6 16.16 -6.07 27.69
CA TYR A 6 15.03 -5.15 27.58
C TYR A 6 15.30 -4.05 26.55
N ASP A 7 16.47 -3.42 26.60
CA ASP A 7 16.85 -2.36 25.66
C ASP A 7 16.85 -2.87 24.20
N ARG A 8 17.29 -4.12 24.01
CA ARG A 8 17.21 -4.80 22.70
C ARG A 8 15.77 -4.99 22.25
N LEU A 9 14.87 -5.45 23.11
CA LEU A 9 13.45 -5.63 22.78
C LEU A 9 12.79 -4.30 22.39
N VAL A 10 13.01 -3.24 23.17
CA VAL A 10 12.48 -1.91 22.88
C VAL A 10 12.95 -1.43 21.51
N ARG A 11 14.25 -1.57 21.21
CA ARG A 11 14.79 -1.21 19.89
C ARG A 11 14.12 -2.01 18.77
N LEU A 12 13.93 -3.31 18.95
CA LEU A 12 13.28 -4.17 17.94
C LEU A 12 11.80 -3.82 17.76
N VAL A 13 11.10 -3.42 18.82
CA VAL A 13 9.71 -2.94 18.72
C VAL A 13 9.60 -1.71 17.83
N TYR A 14 10.50 -0.73 17.97
CA TYR A 14 10.49 0.44 17.09
C TYR A 14 11.02 0.14 15.68
N GLN A 15 12.04 -0.69 15.55
CA GLN A 15 12.55 -1.13 14.25
C GLN A 15 11.48 -1.89 13.46
N GLY A 16 10.68 -2.71 14.14
CA GLY A 16 9.62 -3.53 13.56
C GLY A 16 8.59 -2.73 12.77
N VAL A 17 8.39 -1.45 13.07
CA VAL A 17 7.52 -0.53 12.33
C VAL A 17 7.97 -0.35 10.86
N LEU A 18 9.27 -0.51 10.59
CA LEU A 18 9.88 -0.34 9.26
C LEU A 18 10.08 -1.67 8.51
N GLU A 19 9.78 -2.80 9.13
CA GLU A 19 9.99 -4.14 8.57
C GLU A 19 8.79 -4.58 7.73
N GLN A 20 9.03 -5.51 6.78
CA GLN A 20 7.97 -6.19 6.05
C GLN A 20 8.17 -7.71 6.11
N PRO A 21 7.28 -8.49 6.75
CA PRO A 21 6.14 -8.03 7.57
C PRO A 21 6.59 -7.24 8.82
N PRO A 22 5.74 -6.38 9.41
CA PRO A 22 6.16 -5.56 10.55
C PRO A 22 6.44 -6.43 11.78
N TRP A 23 7.33 -5.96 12.66
CA TRP A 23 7.77 -6.66 13.87
C TRP A 23 8.35 -8.08 13.66
N HIS A 24 8.79 -8.40 12.43
CA HIS A 24 9.41 -9.69 12.10
C HIS A 24 10.58 -10.04 13.01
N SER A 25 11.42 -9.06 13.38
CA SER A 25 12.57 -9.27 14.26
C SER A 25 12.20 -9.23 15.75
N ALA A 26 11.14 -8.51 16.12
CA ALA A 26 10.75 -8.32 17.52
C ALA A 26 10.08 -9.57 18.10
N LEU A 27 9.23 -10.26 17.33
CA LEU A 27 8.47 -11.42 17.82
C LEU A 27 9.38 -12.60 18.23
N PRO A 28 10.42 -12.98 17.46
CA PRO A 28 11.36 -14.02 17.89
C PRO A 28 12.12 -13.65 19.16
N ALA A 29 12.58 -12.40 19.27
CA ALA A 29 13.31 -11.94 20.46
C ALA A 29 12.41 -11.95 21.70
N LEU A 30 11.15 -11.55 21.57
CA LEU A 30 10.18 -11.59 22.65
C LEU A 30 9.84 -13.03 23.05
N ARG A 31 9.67 -13.93 22.07
CA ARG A 31 9.46 -15.36 22.31
C ARG A 31 10.63 -15.98 23.09
N GLU A 32 11.86 -15.62 22.77
CA GLU A 32 13.06 -16.10 23.49
C GLU A 32 13.11 -15.53 24.91
N ALA A 33 12.83 -14.24 25.08
CA ALA A 33 12.87 -13.58 26.39
C ALA A 33 11.83 -14.15 27.37
N LEU A 34 10.67 -14.57 26.87
CA LEU A 34 9.59 -15.16 27.65
C LEU A 34 9.60 -16.69 27.64
N ASP A 35 10.61 -17.33 27.03
CA ASP A 35 10.60 -18.78 26.77
C ASP A 35 9.21 -19.29 26.34
N ALA A 36 8.63 -18.67 25.31
CA ALA A 36 7.29 -18.99 24.84
C ALA A 36 7.32 -20.02 23.70
N GLN A 37 6.28 -20.86 23.64
CA GLN A 37 6.05 -21.77 22.52
C GLN A 37 5.54 -21.01 21.30
N VAL A 38 4.63 -20.05 21.50
CA VAL A 38 4.09 -19.18 20.45
C VAL A 38 4.00 -17.75 20.96
N VAL A 39 4.37 -16.79 20.13
CA VAL A 39 4.02 -15.38 20.30
C VAL A 39 3.21 -14.94 19.08
N SER A 40 2.01 -14.46 19.34
CA SER A 40 1.06 -13.97 18.33
C SER A 40 0.80 -12.50 18.53
N LEU A 41 0.91 -11.72 17.46
CA LEU A 41 0.58 -10.30 17.40
C LEU A 41 -0.60 -10.12 16.45
N VAL A 42 -1.76 -9.77 17.01
CA VAL A 42 -2.98 -9.51 16.25
C VAL A 42 -3.15 -7.99 16.14
N LEU A 43 -2.97 -7.48 14.93
CA LEU A 43 -3.17 -6.06 14.59
C LEU A 43 -4.62 -5.80 14.15
N ARG A 44 -5.22 -6.80 13.49
CA ARG A 44 -6.62 -6.77 13.09
C ARG A 44 -7.18 -8.18 13.21
N PRO A 45 -8.26 -8.39 13.96
CA PRO A 45 -8.86 -9.71 14.07
C PRO A 45 -9.49 -10.09 12.72
N PRO A 46 -9.61 -11.39 12.41
CA PRO A 46 -10.38 -11.84 11.26
C PRO A 46 -11.86 -11.51 11.42
N SER A 47 -12.55 -11.33 10.30
CA SER A 47 -14.01 -11.25 10.16
C SER A 47 -14.44 -12.09 8.95
N ALA A 48 -15.75 -12.32 8.81
CA ALA A 48 -16.34 -13.20 7.77
C ALA A 48 -15.81 -12.94 6.34
N ASP A 49 -15.46 -11.68 6.04
CA ASP A 49 -14.98 -11.25 4.72
C ASP A 49 -13.48 -10.88 4.70
N ASP A 50 -12.77 -10.99 5.84
CA ASP A 50 -11.41 -10.48 5.99
C ASP A 50 -10.57 -11.33 6.95
N ARG A 51 -9.45 -11.89 6.47
CA ARG A 51 -8.58 -12.79 7.25
C ARG A 51 -7.88 -12.17 8.45
N GLY A 52 -7.98 -10.86 8.67
CA GLY A 52 -7.23 -10.21 9.74
C GLY A 52 -5.77 -9.97 9.37
N VAL A 53 -5.03 -9.40 10.32
CA VAL A 53 -3.56 -9.31 10.27
C VAL A 53 -3.02 -9.91 11.56
N ILE A 54 -2.55 -11.15 11.46
CA ILE A 54 -2.00 -11.93 12.56
C ILE A 54 -0.57 -12.33 12.19
N LEU A 55 0.38 -11.98 13.06
CA LEU A 55 1.78 -12.34 12.93
C LEU A 55 2.14 -13.34 14.02
N ASN A 56 2.64 -14.50 13.63
CA ASN A 56 2.96 -15.60 14.55
C ASN A 56 4.45 -15.91 14.51
N CYS A 57 5.04 -16.06 15.69
CA CYS A 57 6.37 -16.64 15.87
C CYS A 57 6.25 -17.89 16.75
N VAL A 58 6.67 -19.04 16.23
CA VAL A 58 6.60 -20.33 16.92
C VAL A 58 8.01 -20.80 17.27
N ARG A 59 8.19 -21.39 18.45
CA ARG A 59 9.45 -22.00 18.88
C ARG A 59 9.80 -23.15 17.91
N PRO A 60 11.03 -23.17 17.34
CA PRO A 60 11.47 -24.27 16.49
C PRO A 60 11.44 -25.60 17.24
N ASP A 61 10.99 -26.67 16.58
CA ASP A 61 11.09 -28.03 17.13
C ASP A 61 12.55 -28.53 17.04
N PRO A 62 13.20 -28.89 18.15
CA PRO A 62 14.58 -29.38 18.15
C PRO A 62 14.80 -30.68 17.36
N GLN A 63 13.75 -31.45 17.03
CA GLN A 63 13.87 -32.73 16.32
C GLN A 63 13.49 -32.67 14.83
N GLY A 64 13.09 -31.50 14.31
CA GLY A 64 12.78 -31.33 12.89
C GLY A 64 11.58 -32.13 12.37
N ALA A 65 10.69 -32.59 13.26
CA ALA A 65 9.48 -33.30 12.88
C ALA A 65 8.52 -32.40 12.06
N PRO A 66 7.82 -32.94 11.05
CA PRO A 66 6.82 -32.18 10.32
C PRO A 66 5.67 -31.78 11.25
N ARG A 67 5.33 -30.48 11.21
CA ARG A 67 4.31 -29.79 12.01
C ARG A 67 3.06 -30.66 12.27
N ALA A 68 2.71 -30.87 13.53
CA ALA A 68 1.33 -31.20 13.90
C ALA A 68 0.48 -29.92 13.73
N ALA A 69 -0.18 -29.81 12.57
CA ALA A 69 -1.00 -28.67 12.08
C ALA A 69 -0.29 -27.29 12.11
N PRO A 70 -0.32 -26.51 11.02
CA PRO A 70 0.39 -25.24 11.00
C PRO A 70 -0.36 -24.20 11.86
N LEU A 71 0.01 -24.13 13.14
CA LEU A 71 -0.26 -23.02 14.06
C LEU A 71 0.04 -21.61 13.45
N ALA A 72 0.77 -21.56 12.35
CA ALA A 72 1.33 -20.37 11.74
C ALA A 72 1.09 -20.22 10.23
N ASP A 73 0.21 -21.01 9.58
CA ASP A 73 -0.12 -20.76 8.16
C ASP A 73 -1.41 -19.93 8.02
N PRO A 74 -1.32 -18.63 7.66
CA PRO A 74 -2.49 -17.81 7.34
C PRO A 74 -3.21 -18.23 6.03
N ALA A 75 -2.69 -19.22 5.30
CA ALA A 75 -3.32 -19.80 4.11
C ALA A 75 -4.33 -20.92 4.41
N ASP A 76 -4.32 -21.51 5.61
CA ASP A 76 -5.29 -22.54 6.00
C ASP A 76 -6.65 -21.91 6.38
N TRP A 77 -7.49 -21.77 5.36
CA TRP A 77 -8.82 -21.16 5.46
C TRP A 77 -9.78 -21.97 6.37
N GLU A 78 -9.62 -23.29 6.47
CA GLU A 78 -10.44 -24.15 7.33
C GLU A 78 -10.22 -23.84 8.83
N VAL A 79 -8.98 -23.53 9.23
CA VAL A 79 -8.64 -23.09 10.61
C VAL A 79 -9.11 -21.65 10.86
N THR A 80 -9.28 -20.85 9.80
CA THR A 80 -9.72 -19.45 9.90
C THR A 80 -11.24 -19.34 10.06
N ALA A 81 -12.03 -20.12 9.32
CA ALA A 81 -13.47 -20.25 9.56
C ALA A 81 -13.78 -20.84 10.95
N TYR A 82 -12.91 -21.73 11.44
CA TYR A 82 -12.94 -22.24 12.81
C TYR A 82 -12.62 -21.16 13.86
N ARG A 83 -11.92 -20.07 13.53
CA ARG A 83 -11.60 -19.00 14.50
C ARG A 83 -12.75 -18.01 14.71
N GLU A 84 -13.63 -17.82 13.73
CA GLU A 84 -14.77 -16.89 13.85
C GLU A 84 -15.83 -17.37 14.85
N GLN A 85 -16.11 -18.68 14.90
CA GLN A 85 -17.05 -19.24 15.88
C GLN A 85 -16.50 -19.25 17.31
N PHE A 86 -15.18 -19.31 17.48
CA PHE A 86 -14.52 -19.39 18.79
C PHE A 86 -14.03 -18.05 19.33
N PHE A 87 -14.06 -16.97 18.54
CA PHE A 87 -13.78 -15.63 19.06
C PHE A 87 -14.73 -15.26 20.20
N SER A 88 -15.98 -15.72 20.18
CA SER A 88 -16.94 -15.53 21.29
C SER A 88 -16.62 -16.35 22.55
N LEU A 89 -15.80 -17.40 22.42
CA LEU A 89 -15.40 -18.31 23.49
C LEU A 89 -13.99 -18.00 24.01
N ASP A 90 -13.25 -17.09 23.37
CA ASP A 90 -11.92 -16.69 23.78
C ASP A 90 -12.01 -15.82 25.05
N PRO A 91 -11.45 -16.26 26.21
CA PRO A 91 -11.45 -15.47 27.44
C PRO A 91 -10.65 -14.17 27.31
N PHE A 92 -9.85 -13.99 26.25
CA PHE A 92 -9.08 -12.79 25.97
C PHE A 92 -9.77 -11.77 25.05
N VAL A 93 -11.09 -11.86 24.87
CA VAL A 93 -11.86 -10.84 24.13
C VAL A 93 -11.85 -9.53 24.91
N ASN A 94 -11.36 -8.46 24.28
CA ASN A 94 -11.36 -7.10 24.79
C ASN A 94 -10.76 -6.98 26.20
N LEU A 95 -9.52 -7.44 26.37
CA LEU A 95 -8.81 -7.18 27.62
C LEU A 95 -8.75 -5.67 27.88
N PRO A 96 -8.77 -5.24 29.16
CA PRO A 96 -8.46 -3.87 29.51
C PRO A 96 -7.13 -3.44 28.89
N LEU A 97 -7.13 -2.26 28.25
CA LEU A 97 -5.93 -1.74 27.61
C LEU A 97 -4.80 -1.55 28.63
N ASP A 98 -3.59 -1.85 28.20
CA ASP A 98 -2.33 -1.73 28.95
C ASP A 98 -2.28 -2.58 30.23
N GLN A 99 -3.11 -3.62 30.33
CA GLN A 99 -3.06 -4.58 31.42
C GLN A 99 -2.61 -5.95 30.93
N VAL A 100 -1.61 -6.50 31.62
CA VAL A 100 -1.13 -7.86 31.37
C VAL A 100 -1.96 -8.86 32.18
N ILE A 101 -2.63 -9.76 31.50
CA ILE A 101 -3.54 -10.75 32.11
C ILE A 101 -3.08 -12.15 31.68
N ALA A 102 -2.94 -13.06 32.63
CA ALA A 102 -2.75 -14.48 32.33
C ALA A 102 -4.10 -15.19 32.26
N LEU A 103 -4.16 -16.27 31.48
CA LEU A 103 -5.37 -17.09 31.38
C LEU A 103 -5.79 -17.64 32.74
N ASP A 104 -4.80 -17.99 33.56
CA ASP A 104 -4.98 -18.50 34.93
C ASP A 104 -5.60 -17.45 35.88
N ASP A 105 -5.61 -16.16 35.51
CA ASP A 105 -6.33 -15.10 36.24
C ASP A 105 -7.84 -15.10 35.95
N ILE A 106 -8.25 -15.71 34.83
CA ILE A 106 -9.64 -15.74 34.33
C ILE A 106 -10.28 -17.10 34.58
N LEU A 107 -9.55 -18.19 34.32
CA LEU A 107 -10.02 -19.56 34.46
C LEU A 107 -8.96 -20.39 35.20
N SER A 108 -9.36 -21.12 36.24
CA SER A 108 -8.50 -22.13 36.84
C SER A 108 -8.20 -23.28 35.86
N ASP A 109 -7.12 -24.03 36.06
CA ASP A 109 -6.79 -25.19 35.23
C ASP A 109 -7.96 -26.18 35.08
N ALA A 110 -8.74 -26.38 36.14
CA ALA A 110 -9.90 -27.27 36.12
C ALA A 110 -11.02 -26.72 35.23
N GLU A 111 -11.36 -25.44 35.36
CA GLU A 111 -12.36 -24.77 34.52
C GLU A 111 -11.91 -24.70 33.07
N LEU A 112 -10.65 -24.38 32.82
CA LEU A 112 -10.08 -24.35 31.48
C LEU A 112 -10.19 -25.72 30.82
N THR A 113 -9.74 -26.79 31.49
CA THR A 113 -9.79 -28.16 30.91
C THR A 113 -11.20 -28.68 30.63
N ALA A 114 -12.21 -28.15 31.33
CA ALA A 114 -13.61 -28.46 31.11
C ALA A 114 -14.29 -27.57 30.05
N SER A 115 -13.61 -26.51 29.56
CA SER A 115 -14.18 -25.55 28.62
C SER A 115 -14.11 -26.00 27.16
N ASP A 116 -15.12 -25.60 26.37
CA ASP A 116 -15.14 -25.81 24.93
C ASP A 116 -13.96 -25.12 24.24
N TYR A 117 -13.53 -23.96 24.76
CA TYR A 117 -12.35 -23.24 24.30
C TYR A 117 -11.09 -24.11 24.40
N TYR A 118 -10.86 -24.79 25.52
CA TYR A 118 -9.71 -25.68 25.63
C TYR A 118 -9.85 -26.93 24.74
N LEU A 119 -10.97 -27.65 24.85
CA LEU A 119 -11.16 -28.94 24.18
C LEU A 119 -11.09 -28.83 22.66
N HIS A 120 -11.66 -27.77 22.09
CA HIS A 120 -11.75 -27.59 20.65
C HIS A 120 -10.66 -26.69 20.06
N TYR A 121 -10.06 -25.78 20.84
CA TYR A 121 -9.07 -24.84 20.31
C TYR A 121 -7.66 -25.05 20.86
N LEU A 122 -7.45 -25.02 22.18
CA LEU A 122 -6.10 -25.07 22.75
C LEU A 122 -5.48 -26.47 22.79
N GLN A 123 -6.28 -27.50 23.10
CA GLN A 123 -5.80 -28.88 23.22
C GLN A 123 -5.26 -29.45 21.90
N PRO A 124 -5.95 -29.31 20.73
CA PRO A 124 -5.45 -29.86 19.46
C PRO A 124 -4.10 -29.27 19.03
N ILE A 125 -3.83 -28.03 19.42
CA ILE A 125 -2.60 -27.30 19.09
C ILE A 125 -1.55 -27.32 20.22
N GLY A 126 -1.84 -28.02 21.32
CA GLY A 126 -0.91 -28.25 22.43
C GLY A 126 -0.56 -26.99 23.23
N LEU A 127 -1.44 -25.99 23.29
CA LEU A 127 -1.25 -24.79 24.10
C LEU A 127 -2.07 -24.88 25.38
N PHE A 128 -1.63 -24.22 26.46
CA PHE A 128 -2.33 -24.28 27.74
C PHE A 128 -2.21 -22.99 28.54
N ARG A 129 -0.98 -22.49 28.73
CA ARG A 129 -0.72 -21.26 29.48
C ARG A 129 -0.70 -20.10 28.49
N ILE A 130 -1.44 -19.03 28.74
CA ILE A 130 -1.45 -17.84 27.87
C ILE A 130 -1.26 -16.58 28.72
N LEU A 131 -0.38 -15.70 28.28
CA LEU A 131 -0.21 -14.34 28.77
C LEU A 131 -0.64 -13.36 27.68
N GLY A 132 -1.60 -12.50 28.00
CA GLY A 132 -2.21 -11.54 27.08
C GLY A 132 -1.92 -10.10 27.47
N LEU A 133 -1.73 -9.26 26.46
CA LEU A 133 -1.69 -7.80 26.57
C LEU A 133 -2.42 -7.20 25.38
N ASP A 134 -3.41 -6.36 25.65
CA ASP A 134 -4.01 -5.49 24.63
C ASP A 134 -3.53 -4.07 24.88
N THR A 135 -3.05 -3.39 23.85
CA THR A 135 -2.60 -1.99 23.91
C THR A 135 -2.83 -1.30 22.58
N GLY A 136 -2.98 0.01 22.57
CA GLY A 136 -3.26 0.77 21.37
C GLY A 136 -4.00 2.06 21.68
N GLU A 137 -4.46 2.72 20.63
CA GLU A 137 -5.38 3.85 20.74
C GLU A 137 -6.82 3.35 20.64
N PRO A 138 -7.78 3.83 21.48
CA PRO A 138 -9.17 3.35 21.47
C PRO A 138 -9.87 3.43 20.11
N GLU A 139 -9.53 4.43 19.30
CA GLU A 139 -10.07 4.63 17.94
C GLU A 139 -9.05 4.32 16.84
N GLY A 140 -7.88 3.78 17.21
CA GLY A 140 -6.76 3.52 16.32
C GLY A 140 -6.42 2.04 16.21
N LEU A 141 -5.18 1.78 15.80
CA LEU A 141 -4.66 0.42 15.71
C LEU A 141 -4.55 -0.20 17.12
N LEU A 142 -5.29 -1.27 17.36
CA LEU A 142 -5.15 -2.12 18.53
C LEU A 142 -4.12 -3.22 18.28
N VAL A 143 -3.22 -3.39 19.24
CA VAL A 143 -2.22 -4.44 19.28
C VAL A 143 -2.62 -5.44 20.36
N ARG A 144 -2.91 -6.68 19.95
CA ARG A 144 -3.19 -7.76 20.88
C ARG A 144 -2.07 -8.78 20.82
N LEU A 145 -1.28 -8.82 21.89
CA LEU A 145 -0.17 -9.73 22.04
C LEU A 145 -0.63 -10.94 22.86
N ARG A 146 -0.35 -12.15 22.36
CA ARG A 146 -0.59 -13.41 23.08
C ARG A 146 0.69 -14.21 23.10
N CYS A 147 1.17 -14.55 24.28
CA CYS A 147 2.33 -15.42 24.48
C CYS A 147 1.83 -16.71 25.10
N SER A 148 2.11 -17.85 24.48
CA SER A 148 1.57 -19.14 24.90
C SER A 148 2.67 -20.15 25.19
N ARG A 149 2.47 -20.95 26.23
CA ARG A 149 3.30 -22.11 26.62
C ARG A 149 2.43 -23.37 26.69
N ARG A 150 3.08 -24.54 26.66
CA ARG A 150 2.45 -25.86 26.82
C ARG A 150 2.04 -26.09 28.27
N ARG A 151 1.29 -27.17 28.51
CA ARG A 151 0.79 -27.52 29.84
C ARG A 151 1.90 -27.91 30.81
N GLU A 152 2.94 -28.59 30.31
CA GLU A 152 4.06 -29.10 31.10
C GLU A 152 5.09 -28.02 31.41
N GLU A 153 5.01 -26.87 30.73
CA GLU A 153 5.89 -25.73 30.92
C GLU A 153 5.43 -24.89 32.12
N HIS A 154 6.37 -24.11 32.66
CA HIS A 154 6.11 -23.25 33.82
C HIS A 154 5.09 -22.16 33.48
N ALA A 155 4.23 -21.85 34.46
CA ALA A 155 3.30 -20.73 34.36
C ALA A 155 4.06 -19.40 34.22
N PHE A 156 3.42 -18.41 33.61
CA PHE A 156 3.99 -17.07 33.48
C PHE A 156 4.12 -16.42 34.86
N ASP A 157 5.34 -16.04 35.22
CA ASP A 157 5.65 -15.54 36.55
C ASP A 157 5.55 -13.99 36.64
N GLY A 158 5.93 -13.44 37.79
CA GLY A 158 5.95 -11.99 37.98
C GLY A 158 6.95 -11.25 37.08
N GLY A 159 8.05 -11.91 36.69
CA GLY A 159 9.04 -11.37 35.78
C GLY A 159 8.52 -11.28 34.35
N ASP A 160 7.86 -12.35 33.87
CA ASP A 160 7.19 -12.38 32.57
C ASP A 160 6.15 -11.25 32.44
N ARG A 161 5.32 -11.09 33.48
CA ARG A 161 4.32 -10.02 33.56
C ARG A 161 4.96 -8.64 33.56
N ALA A 162 5.99 -8.43 34.37
CA ALA A 162 6.69 -7.15 34.45
C ALA A 162 7.34 -6.76 33.11
N LEU A 163 7.88 -7.73 32.37
CA LEU A 163 8.45 -7.50 31.05
C LEU A 163 7.40 -7.03 30.03
N LEU A 164 6.28 -7.74 29.90
CA LEU A 164 5.19 -7.32 29.01
C LEU A 164 4.62 -5.95 29.42
N GLN A 165 4.46 -5.73 30.73
CA GLN A 165 3.92 -4.47 31.25
C GLN A 165 4.84 -3.29 30.93
N ALA A 166 6.16 -3.48 31.01
CA ALA A 166 7.14 -2.48 30.61
C ALA A 166 7.15 -2.23 29.09
N LEU A 167 6.91 -3.27 28.28
CA LEU A 167 6.83 -3.15 26.81
C LEU A 167 5.54 -2.51 26.30
N ALA A 168 4.43 -2.59 27.04
CA ALA A 168 3.12 -2.04 26.65
C ALA A 168 3.19 -0.60 26.10
N PRO A 169 3.77 0.40 26.81
CA PRO A 169 3.87 1.76 26.27
C PRO A 169 4.69 1.86 24.98
N HIS A 170 5.70 1.02 24.79
CA HIS A 170 6.52 1.00 23.58
C HIS A 170 5.77 0.37 22.40
N LEU A 171 5.02 -0.70 22.64
CA LEU A 171 4.13 -1.32 21.65
C LEU A 171 3.04 -0.34 21.21
N ARG A 172 2.40 0.37 22.15
CA ARG A 172 1.41 1.42 21.86
C ARG A 172 1.99 2.50 20.95
N GLN A 173 3.17 3.03 21.29
CA GLN A 173 3.82 4.07 20.50
C GLN A 173 4.25 3.55 19.12
N ALA A 174 4.82 2.34 19.04
CA ALA A 174 5.19 1.73 17.77
C ALA A 174 3.96 1.52 16.87
N ALA A 175 2.83 1.07 17.43
CA ALA A 175 1.58 0.92 16.72
C ALA A 175 1.05 2.25 16.17
N LEU A 176 1.10 3.32 16.97
CA LEU A 176 0.72 4.66 16.55
C LEU A 176 1.57 5.15 15.36
N ILE A 177 2.89 4.93 15.41
CA ILE A 177 3.80 5.30 14.32
C ILE A 177 3.49 4.47 13.07
N TYR A 178 3.33 3.15 13.23
CA TYR A 178 3.00 2.24 12.13
C TYR A 178 1.68 2.60 11.45
N ASP A 179 0.65 2.90 12.23
CA ASP A 179 -0.68 3.28 11.75
C ASP A 179 -0.63 4.61 10.97
N ARG A 180 0.13 5.60 11.48
CA ARG A 180 0.36 6.86 10.76
C ARG A 180 1.12 6.68 9.46
N LEU A 181 2.19 5.86 9.46
CA LEU A 181 2.96 5.57 8.25
C LEU A 181 2.14 4.79 7.22
N SER A 182 1.33 3.85 7.67
CA SER A 182 0.44 3.05 6.81
C SER A 182 -0.63 3.92 6.16
N ARG A 183 -1.26 4.84 6.91
CA ARG A 183 -2.20 5.83 6.34
C ARG A 183 -1.54 6.71 5.30
N MET A 184 -0.34 7.24 5.58
CA MET A 184 0.40 8.08 4.62
C MET A 184 0.80 7.30 3.36
N ALA A 185 1.17 6.01 3.51
CA ALA A 185 1.48 5.14 2.37
C ALA A 185 0.23 4.88 1.52
N SER A 186 -0.91 4.55 2.15
CA SER A 186 -2.19 4.36 1.46
C SER A 186 -2.65 5.60 0.71
N GLU A 187 -2.58 6.79 1.33
CA GLU A 187 -2.90 8.07 0.66
C GLU A 187 -2.01 8.30 -0.56
N ARG A 188 -0.70 8.08 -0.42
CA ARG A 188 0.26 8.19 -1.52
C ARG A 188 -0.07 7.23 -2.67
N ASP A 189 -0.43 5.99 -2.34
CA ASP A 189 -0.74 4.97 -3.34
C ASP A 189 -2.06 5.29 -4.07
N ILE A 190 -3.06 5.85 -3.38
CA ILE A 190 -4.27 6.41 -4.01
C ILE A 190 -3.92 7.54 -4.99
N TYR A 191 -3.10 8.51 -4.56
CA TYR A 191 -2.68 9.61 -5.44
C TYR A 191 -1.87 9.11 -6.64
N SER A 192 -0.98 8.14 -6.43
CA SER A 192 -0.22 7.51 -7.52
C SER A 192 -1.16 6.81 -8.51
N GLY A 193 -2.14 6.06 -8.01
CA GLY A 193 -3.15 5.39 -8.83
C GLY A 193 -3.99 6.37 -9.65
N ALA A 194 -4.41 7.49 -9.06
CA ALA A 194 -5.12 8.54 -9.79
C ALA A 194 -4.27 9.16 -10.92
N VAL A 195 -2.97 9.35 -10.70
CA VAL A 195 -2.05 9.84 -11.74
C VAL A 195 -1.81 8.79 -12.83
N ASP A 196 -1.74 7.51 -12.48
CA ASP A 196 -1.66 6.42 -13.44
C ASP A 196 -2.90 6.38 -14.35
N GLN A 197 -4.10 6.62 -13.81
CA GLN A 197 -5.34 6.68 -14.60
C GLN A 197 -5.35 7.87 -15.59
N LEU A 198 -4.71 8.98 -15.24
CA LEU A 198 -4.52 10.11 -16.15
C LEU A 198 -3.50 9.83 -17.28
N SER A 199 -2.98 8.61 -17.39
CA SER A 199 -1.98 8.21 -18.40
C SER A 199 -0.71 9.08 -18.36
N VAL A 200 -0.34 9.55 -17.17
CA VAL A 200 0.88 10.35 -16.95
C VAL A 200 1.89 9.53 -16.16
N ALA A 201 3.03 9.25 -16.78
CA ALA A 201 4.16 8.66 -16.07
C ALA A 201 4.85 9.72 -15.19
N THR A 202 5.09 9.38 -13.92
CA THR A 202 5.67 10.30 -12.93
C THR A 202 6.93 9.72 -12.30
N ILE A 203 7.98 10.53 -12.27
CA ILE A 203 9.30 10.19 -11.68
C ILE A 203 9.66 11.26 -10.66
N ILE A 204 9.94 10.86 -9.43
CA ILE A 204 10.34 11.75 -8.34
C ILE A 204 11.86 11.66 -8.17
N LEU A 205 12.53 12.81 -8.06
CA LEU A 205 13.98 12.93 -7.99
C LEU A 205 14.46 13.57 -6.69
N ASP A 206 15.65 13.18 -6.23
CA ASP A 206 16.37 13.81 -5.11
C ASP A 206 17.10 15.10 -5.54
N ASP A 207 17.86 15.69 -4.59
CA ASP A 207 18.68 16.89 -4.78
C ASP A 207 19.83 16.71 -5.80
N LYS A 208 20.22 15.47 -6.08
CA LYS A 208 21.25 15.08 -7.06
C LYS A 208 20.64 14.58 -8.38
N GLY A 209 19.33 14.70 -8.55
CA GLY A 209 18.61 14.24 -9.73
C GLY A 209 18.52 12.72 -9.87
N ARG A 210 18.73 11.97 -8.78
CA ARG A 210 18.54 10.51 -8.75
C ARG A 210 17.09 10.19 -8.48
N VAL A 211 16.61 9.11 -9.09
CA VAL A 211 15.24 8.63 -8.91
C VAL A 211 15.03 8.12 -7.49
N LEU A 212 14.05 8.70 -6.80
CA LEU A 212 13.54 8.26 -5.50
C LEU A 212 12.32 7.35 -5.65
N ASN A 213 11.41 7.68 -6.58
CA ASN A 213 10.18 6.93 -6.79
C ASN A 213 9.68 7.07 -8.23
N THR A 214 8.90 6.09 -8.68
CA THR A 214 8.25 6.03 -9.99
C THR A 214 6.86 5.40 -9.85
N ASN A 215 5.85 5.94 -10.54
CA ASN A 215 4.59 5.24 -10.68
C ASN A 215 4.71 4.03 -11.65
N ALA A 216 3.63 3.26 -11.79
CA ALA A 216 3.64 2.04 -12.62
C ALA A 216 3.93 2.36 -14.08
N LEU A 217 3.33 3.44 -14.61
CA LEU A 217 3.55 3.89 -15.98
C LEU A 217 5.00 4.31 -16.24
N ALA A 218 5.61 5.08 -15.34
CA ALA A 218 7.01 5.46 -15.47
C ALA A 218 7.94 4.25 -15.42
N SER A 219 7.65 3.31 -14.50
CA SER A 219 8.42 2.06 -14.40
C SER A 219 8.36 1.24 -15.69
N ALA A 220 7.19 1.17 -16.34
CA ALA A 220 7.03 0.50 -17.63
C ALA A 220 7.77 1.24 -18.75
N LEU A 221 7.65 2.57 -18.83
CA LEU A 221 8.34 3.39 -19.83
C LEU A 221 9.86 3.30 -19.74
N LEU A 222 10.42 3.23 -18.52
CA LEU A 222 11.85 3.12 -18.29
C LEU A 222 12.41 1.72 -18.63
N LYS A 223 11.56 0.69 -18.58
CA LYS A 223 11.90 -0.67 -19.01
C LYS A 223 11.78 -0.85 -20.52
N ASP A 224 10.87 -0.12 -21.17
CA ASP A 224 10.80 -0.08 -22.63
C ASP A 224 12.05 0.64 -23.18
N ALA A 225 12.71 0.05 -24.17
CA ALA A 225 13.92 0.62 -24.79
C ALA A 225 13.60 1.81 -25.73
N GLY A 226 12.59 2.61 -25.38
CA GLY A 226 11.95 3.61 -26.22
C GLY A 226 12.66 4.96 -26.30
N GLY A 227 13.78 5.16 -25.60
CA GLY A 227 14.62 6.37 -25.67
C GLY A 227 14.84 7.11 -24.35
N LEU A 228 14.11 6.76 -23.28
CA LEU A 228 14.34 7.20 -21.90
C LEU A 228 14.75 5.99 -21.05
N SER A 229 15.83 6.11 -20.29
CA SER A 229 16.39 5.01 -19.51
C SER A 229 16.98 5.51 -18.19
N LEU A 230 17.26 4.57 -17.27
CA LEU A 230 18.00 4.85 -16.05
C LEU A 230 19.44 4.37 -16.15
N ARG A 231 20.39 5.24 -15.82
CA ARG A 231 21.82 4.89 -15.67
C ARG A 231 22.36 5.48 -14.37
N GLY A 232 22.89 4.63 -13.49
CA GLY A 232 23.39 5.06 -12.18
C GLY A 232 22.32 5.75 -11.32
N GLY A 233 21.05 5.40 -11.50
CA GLY A 233 19.92 6.02 -10.81
C GLY A 233 19.46 7.37 -11.38
N GLN A 234 20.06 7.87 -12.45
CA GLN A 234 19.67 9.13 -13.11
C GLN A 234 18.99 8.88 -14.46
N LEU A 235 18.10 9.79 -14.85
CA LEU A 235 17.44 9.75 -16.16
C LEU A 235 18.43 10.09 -17.26
N GLN A 236 18.41 9.28 -18.33
CA GLN A 236 19.28 9.44 -19.47
C GLN A 236 18.53 9.20 -20.78
N LEU A 237 18.82 10.03 -21.78
CA LEU A 237 18.32 9.88 -23.14
C LEU A 237 19.42 9.33 -24.06
N ALA A 238 19.01 8.59 -25.09
CA ALA A 238 19.95 7.97 -26.04
C ALA A 238 20.71 9.01 -26.91
N SER A 239 20.04 10.09 -27.30
CA SER A 239 20.67 11.18 -28.07
C SER A 239 21.47 12.10 -27.15
N ARG A 240 22.72 12.42 -27.53
CA ARG A 240 23.61 13.30 -26.75
C ARG A 240 23.02 14.68 -26.55
N ASP A 241 22.53 15.32 -27.62
CA ASP A 241 21.99 16.68 -27.55
C ASP A 241 20.70 16.74 -26.74
N ALA A 242 19.82 15.75 -26.92
CA ALA A 242 18.60 15.65 -26.12
C ALA A 242 18.92 15.38 -24.64
N ASN A 243 19.91 14.52 -24.36
CA ASN A 243 20.35 14.24 -23.01
C ASN A 243 20.95 15.49 -22.35
N GLN A 244 21.75 16.26 -23.08
CA GLN A 244 22.29 17.53 -22.59
C GLN A 244 21.16 18.50 -22.19
N ALA A 245 20.17 18.66 -23.07
CA ALA A 245 19.00 19.49 -22.78
C ALA A 245 18.20 19.00 -21.55
N LEU A 246 18.10 17.68 -21.36
CA LEU A 246 17.49 17.08 -20.17
C LEU A 246 18.27 17.42 -18.90
N GLN A 247 19.60 17.23 -18.91
CA GLN A 247 20.43 17.51 -17.73
C GLN A 247 20.41 19.00 -17.36
N GLU A 248 20.44 19.90 -18.34
CA GLU A 248 20.33 21.35 -18.11
C GLU A 248 18.97 21.74 -17.52
N ALA A 249 17.89 21.12 -18.00
CA ALA A 249 16.55 21.34 -17.46
C ALA A 249 16.43 20.87 -16.01
N LEU A 250 16.95 19.67 -15.70
CA LEU A 250 16.99 19.13 -14.34
C LEU A 250 17.80 20.01 -13.41
N ALA A 251 19.02 20.40 -13.80
CA ALA A 251 19.89 21.27 -13.01
C ALA A 251 19.24 22.62 -12.71
N SER A 252 18.55 23.21 -13.70
CA SER A 252 17.81 24.46 -13.54
C SER A 252 16.68 24.36 -12.51
N VAL A 253 15.90 23.27 -12.54
CA VAL A 253 14.78 23.06 -11.60
C VAL A 253 15.28 22.77 -10.19
N LEU A 254 16.30 21.92 -10.06
CA LEU A 254 16.89 21.59 -8.76
C LEU A 254 17.51 22.82 -8.08
N LYS A 255 18.22 23.66 -8.86
CA LYS A 255 18.75 24.93 -8.36
C LYS A 255 17.63 25.88 -7.92
N ALA A 256 16.55 25.98 -8.69
CA ALA A 256 15.40 26.82 -8.35
C ALA A 256 14.74 26.40 -7.03
N GLN A 257 14.62 25.09 -6.78
CA GLN A 257 14.11 24.54 -5.53
C GLN A 257 14.97 24.97 -4.34
N GLN A 258 16.30 24.92 -4.46
CA GLN A 258 17.23 25.34 -3.40
C GLN A 258 17.10 26.84 -3.08
N THR A 259 16.84 27.67 -4.09
CA THR A 259 16.67 29.12 -3.93
C THR A 259 15.23 29.54 -3.59
N GLY A 260 14.33 28.59 -3.30
CA GLY A 260 12.92 28.88 -2.98
C GLY A 260 12.06 29.34 -4.16
N GLN A 261 12.53 29.19 -5.40
CA GLN A 261 11.82 29.58 -6.61
C GLN A 261 10.95 28.42 -7.12
N ALA A 262 9.77 28.25 -6.51
CA ALA A 262 8.85 27.14 -6.81
C ALA A 262 8.19 27.19 -8.20
N SER A 263 8.39 28.25 -8.99
CA SER A 263 7.71 28.48 -10.27
C SER A 263 8.48 28.04 -11.52
N VAL A 264 9.74 27.59 -11.39
CA VAL A 264 10.56 27.21 -12.55
C VAL A 264 10.06 25.87 -13.13
N VAL A 265 9.42 25.92 -14.29
CA VAL A 265 8.95 24.73 -15.02
C VAL A 265 9.74 24.59 -16.31
N ARG A 266 10.22 23.37 -16.60
CA ARG A 266 10.89 23.06 -17.87
C ARG A 266 10.10 22.02 -18.65
N ALA A 267 9.94 22.24 -19.95
CA ALA A 267 9.31 21.29 -20.85
C ALA A 267 10.28 20.82 -21.93
N LEU A 268 10.23 19.54 -22.28
CA LEU A 268 11.10 18.91 -23.27
C LEU A 268 10.29 17.98 -24.17
N ARG A 269 10.73 17.82 -25.42
CA ARG A 269 10.25 16.77 -26.31
C ARG A 269 11.34 15.72 -26.46
N VAL A 270 11.01 14.47 -26.20
CA VAL A 270 11.96 13.35 -26.32
C VAL A 270 11.61 12.53 -27.55
N THR A 271 12.48 12.62 -28.56
CA THR A 271 12.38 11.80 -29.76
C THR A 271 12.64 10.35 -29.42
N ARG A 272 11.75 9.46 -29.86
CA ARG A 272 11.86 8.02 -29.66
C ARG A 272 12.54 7.35 -30.86
N LEU A 273 13.10 6.17 -30.61
CA LEU A 273 13.63 5.32 -31.67
C LEU A 273 12.49 4.80 -32.57
N GLN A 274 12.84 4.35 -33.78
CA GLN A 274 11.92 3.68 -34.71
C GLN A 274 10.69 4.50 -35.15
N GLY A 275 10.78 5.83 -35.14
CA GLY A 275 9.72 6.69 -35.69
C GLY A 275 8.45 6.80 -34.83
N ARG A 276 8.48 6.32 -33.57
CA ARG A 276 7.36 6.51 -32.64
C ARG A 276 7.17 8.01 -32.32
N PRO A 277 5.93 8.48 -32.07
CA PRO A 277 5.67 9.86 -31.68
C PRO A 277 6.53 10.28 -30.48
N PRO A 278 7.04 11.51 -30.41
CA PRO A 278 7.89 11.94 -29.30
C PRO A 278 7.11 12.01 -27.98
N LEU A 279 7.80 11.74 -26.87
CA LEU A 279 7.25 11.93 -25.53
C LEU A 279 7.27 13.41 -25.15
N GLY A 280 6.26 13.84 -24.40
CA GLY A 280 6.24 15.16 -23.76
C GLY A 280 6.71 15.06 -22.31
N LEU A 281 7.73 15.83 -21.93
CA LEU A 281 8.26 15.87 -20.57
C LEU A 281 8.00 17.24 -19.94
N VAL A 282 7.54 17.25 -18.70
CA VAL A 282 7.42 18.46 -17.87
C VAL A 282 8.12 18.21 -16.53
N ILE A 283 9.08 19.07 -16.19
CA ILE A 283 9.88 18.99 -14.97
C ILE A 283 9.48 20.16 -14.07
N LYS A 284 9.12 19.86 -12.82
CA LYS A 284 8.71 20.85 -11.81
C LYS A 284 9.45 20.63 -10.49
N PRO A 285 9.75 21.71 -9.74
CA PRO A 285 10.26 21.57 -8.39
C PRO A 285 9.15 21.02 -7.49
N VAL A 286 9.54 20.21 -6.51
CA VAL A 286 8.65 19.72 -5.45
C VAL A 286 9.07 20.40 -4.15
N PRO A 287 8.12 20.85 -3.31
CA PRO A 287 8.45 21.33 -1.97
C PRO A 287 9.17 20.22 -1.20
N GLY A 288 10.44 20.47 -0.86
CA GLY A 288 11.21 19.54 -0.03
C GLY A 288 10.74 19.58 1.43
N PRO A 289 11.06 18.56 2.24
CA PRO A 289 10.78 18.59 3.67
C PRO A 289 11.43 19.81 4.31
N ALA A 290 10.64 20.59 5.04
CA ALA A 290 11.14 21.74 5.78
C ALA A 290 11.97 21.26 6.98
N GLY A 291 13.25 21.65 7.04
CA GLY A 291 13.93 21.80 8.32
C GLY A 291 14.86 20.69 8.83
N VAL A 292 15.33 19.74 8.01
CA VAL A 292 16.39 18.79 8.44
C VAL A 292 17.54 18.74 7.45
N GLU A 293 18.72 19.19 7.88
CA GLU A 293 19.96 19.14 7.12
C GLU A 293 20.38 17.68 6.90
N GLY A 294 20.73 17.30 5.66
CA GLY A 294 21.17 15.94 5.31
C GLY A 294 20.07 14.93 4.94
N GLN A 295 18.78 15.29 4.98
CA GLN A 295 17.71 14.39 4.56
C GLN A 295 17.60 14.32 3.02
N VAL A 296 17.84 13.12 2.46
CA VAL A 296 17.52 12.82 1.06
C VAL A 296 16.00 12.83 0.93
N GLY A 297 15.45 13.72 0.10
CA GLY A 297 14.02 13.92 -0.05
C GLY A 297 13.65 14.43 -1.44
N PRO A 298 12.36 14.41 -1.79
CA PRO A 298 11.90 14.80 -3.12
C PRO A 298 12.20 16.28 -3.39
N ARG A 299 12.87 16.57 -4.51
CA ARG A 299 13.22 17.94 -4.94
C ARG A 299 12.66 18.31 -6.30
N ALA A 300 12.44 17.33 -7.17
CA ALA A 300 11.81 17.55 -8.46
C ALA A 300 10.90 16.37 -8.86
N ALA A 301 9.91 16.65 -9.68
CA ALA A 301 9.07 15.67 -10.33
C ALA A 301 9.13 15.83 -11.85
N VAL A 302 9.25 14.73 -12.57
CA VAL A 302 9.18 14.64 -14.02
C VAL A 302 7.89 13.95 -14.40
N PHE A 303 7.04 14.65 -15.13
CA PHE A 303 5.80 14.14 -15.72
C PHE A 303 6.03 13.85 -17.19
N ILE A 304 5.63 12.67 -17.64
CA ILE A 304 5.86 12.18 -19.00
C ILE A 304 4.50 11.81 -19.59
N SER A 305 4.15 12.42 -20.71
CA SER A 305 3.02 12.01 -21.54
C SER A 305 3.52 11.24 -22.76
N ASP A 306 2.93 10.07 -22.98
CA ASP A 306 3.13 9.29 -24.20
C ASP A 306 1.89 9.40 -25.09
N PRO A 307 1.99 10.01 -26.29
CA PRO A 307 0.87 10.10 -27.23
C PRO A 307 0.31 8.74 -27.69
N LEU A 308 1.05 7.65 -27.50
CA LEU A 308 0.61 6.29 -27.80
C LEU A 308 -0.03 5.58 -26.60
N GLN A 309 0.17 6.08 -25.38
CA GLN A 309 -0.59 5.59 -24.23
C GLN A 309 -2.03 6.08 -24.40
N ARG A 310 -2.93 5.11 -24.52
CA ARG A 310 -4.33 5.36 -24.86
C ARG A 310 -5.05 5.84 -23.61
N ASP A 311 -5.65 7.02 -23.67
CA ASP A 311 -6.62 7.45 -22.67
C ASP A 311 -7.73 6.38 -22.57
N SER A 312 -7.84 5.77 -21.40
CA SER A 312 -8.93 4.87 -21.05
C SER A 312 -10.00 5.67 -20.30
N ALA A 313 -10.71 6.55 -21.01
CA ALA A 313 -12.02 6.94 -20.50
C ALA A 313 -12.89 5.67 -20.50
N SER A 314 -13.31 5.22 -19.33
CA SER A 314 -14.11 3.99 -19.22
C SER A 314 -15.48 4.19 -19.86
N GLN A 315 -15.84 3.29 -20.78
CA GLN A 315 -17.16 3.28 -21.42
C GLN A 315 -18.26 3.22 -20.37
N GLN A 316 -18.05 2.43 -19.32
CA GLN A 316 -18.99 2.28 -18.22
C GLN A 316 -19.17 3.59 -17.46
N ILE A 317 -18.06 4.22 -17.04
CA ILE A 317 -18.11 5.47 -16.26
C ILE A 317 -18.69 6.62 -17.09
N LEU A 318 -18.37 6.70 -18.39
CA LEU A 318 -19.02 7.65 -19.29
C LEU A 318 -20.52 7.41 -19.42
N GLY A 319 -20.93 6.15 -19.47
CA GLY A 319 -22.34 5.76 -19.47
C GLY A 319 -23.07 6.21 -18.21
N GLU A 320 -22.48 5.97 -17.04
CA GLU A 320 -23.04 6.36 -15.75
C GLU A 320 -23.09 7.89 -15.55
N LEU A 321 -22.00 8.61 -15.89
CA LEU A 321 -21.92 10.06 -15.69
C LEU A 321 -22.79 10.87 -16.65
N PHE A 322 -22.98 10.38 -17.87
CA PHE A 322 -23.63 11.14 -18.95
C PHE A 322 -24.86 10.44 -19.54
N ALA A 323 -25.35 9.38 -18.88
CA ALA A 323 -26.47 8.55 -19.33
C ALA A 323 -26.32 8.02 -20.78
N LEU A 324 -25.08 7.77 -21.20
CA LEU A 324 -24.75 7.26 -22.53
C LEU A 324 -24.94 5.74 -22.58
N SER A 325 -25.48 5.24 -23.69
CA SER A 325 -25.44 3.80 -24.01
C SER A 325 -24.00 3.37 -24.32
N PRO A 326 -23.67 2.06 -24.26
CA PRO A 326 -22.34 1.57 -24.59
C PRO A 326 -21.84 2.02 -25.98
N ALA A 327 -22.73 2.05 -26.97
CA ALA A 327 -22.41 2.52 -28.33
C ALA A 327 -22.11 4.03 -28.37
N GLU A 328 -22.89 4.84 -27.65
CA GLU A 328 -22.67 6.29 -27.56
C GLU A 328 -21.39 6.63 -26.80
N ALA A 329 -21.12 5.94 -25.70
CA ALA A 329 -19.88 6.08 -24.94
C ALA A 329 -18.67 5.74 -25.83
N ASN A 330 -18.76 4.68 -26.64
CA ASN A 330 -17.70 4.31 -27.57
C ASN A 330 -17.46 5.39 -28.65
N VAL A 331 -18.51 5.99 -29.21
CA VAL A 331 -18.38 7.15 -30.11
C VAL A 331 -17.68 8.32 -29.41
N ALA A 332 -18.10 8.68 -28.20
CA ALA A 332 -17.51 9.80 -27.45
C ALA A 332 -16.01 9.58 -27.16
N ILE A 333 -15.61 8.34 -26.81
CA ILE A 333 -14.21 7.97 -26.60
C ILE A 333 -13.39 8.11 -27.88
N LEU A 334 -13.90 7.59 -29.01
CA LEU A 334 -13.17 7.65 -30.28
C LEU A 334 -13.02 9.11 -30.78
N LEU A 335 -14.04 9.94 -30.59
CA LEU A 335 -13.95 11.37 -30.88
C LEU A 335 -12.95 12.08 -29.95
N ALA A 336 -12.91 11.71 -28.67
CA ALA A 336 -11.92 12.25 -27.71
C ALA A 336 -10.48 11.85 -28.06
N ARG A 337 -10.29 10.69 -28.70
CA ARG A 337 -9.01 10.24 -29.29
C ARG A 337 -8.62 10.99 -30.57
N GLY A 338 -9.44 11.94 -31.00
CA GLY A 338 -9.16 12.78 -32.16
C GLY A 338 -9.63 12.22 -33.50
N LEU A 339 -10.35 11.09 -33.52
CA LEU A 339 -10.94 10.58 -34.75
C LEU A 339 -12.04 11.52 -35.24
N SER A 340 -12.10 11.69 -36.56
CA SER A 340 -13.23 12.29 -37.26
C SER A 340 -14.44 11.35 -37.23
N LEU A 341 -15.65 11.89 -37.40
CA LEU A 341 -16.88 11.09 -37.40
C LEU A 341 -16.90 10.01 -38.51
N SER A 342 -16.22 10.25 -39.63
CA SER A 342 -16.01 9.26 -40.70
C SER A 342 -15.11 8.12 -40.24
N GLU A 343 -13.98 8.42 -39.61
CA GLU A 343 -13.08 7.40 -39.07
C GLU A 343 -13.76 6.61 -37.94
N VAL A 344 -14.62 7.24 -37.13
CA VAL A 344 -15.44 6.54 -36.12
C VAL A 344 -16.42 5.57 -36.79
N SER A 345 -17.00 5.94 -37.92
CA SER A 345 -17.94 5.10 -38.67
C SER A 345 -17.24 3.86 -39.23
N GLU A 346 -16.05 4.05 -39.80
CA GLU A 346 -15.18 2.97 -40.29
C GLU A 346 -14.72 2.06 -39.14
N ALA A 347 -14.20 2.64 -38.06
CA ALA A 347 -13.68 1.90 -36.92
C ALA A 347 -14.75 1.06 -36.21
N GLN A 348 -16.02 1.50 -36.23
CA GLN A 348 -17.13 0.77 -35.63
C GLN A 348 -17.94 -0.07 -36.63
N ASN A 349 -17.56 -0.09 -37.92
CA ASN A 349 -18.32 -0.73 -39.00
C ASN A 349 -19.81 -0.30 -39.03
N ILE A 350 -20.08 0.99 -38.82
CA ILE A 350 -21.42 1.59 -38.87
C ILE A 350 -21.53 2.59 -40.02
N SER A 351 -22.76 2.86 -40.47
CA SER A 351 -22.97 3.88 -41.51
C SER A 351 -22.65 5.29 -40.99
N PRO A 352 -22.18 6.22 -41.84
CA PRO A 352 -22.02 7.63 -41.48
C PRO A 352 -23.32 8.28 -40.96
N HIS A 353 -24.47 7.79 -41.42
CA HIS A 353 -25.77 8.25 -40.92
C HIS A 353 -26.01 7.79 -39.47
N THR A 354 -25.67 6.54 -39.15
CA THR A 354 -25.76 5.99 -37.80
C THR A 354 -24.84 6.74 -36.83
N ALA A 355 -23.60 7.03 -37.22
CA ALA A 355 -22.66 7.79 -36.39
C ALA A 355 -23.17 9.22 -36.11
N ARG A 356 -23.76 9.89 -37.11
CA ARG A 356 -24.40 11.21 -36.92
C ARG A 356 -25.61 11.15 -35.99
N ALA A 357 -26.43 10.10 -36.10
CA ALA A 357 -27.57 9.90 -35.22
C ALA A 357 -27.14 9.68 -33.76
N GLN A 358 -26.11 8.85 -33.54
CA GLN A 358 -25.52 8.64 -32.21
C GLN A 358 -24.90 9.94 -31.67
N LEU A 359 -24.17 10.71 -32.48
CA LEU A 359 -23.61 12.00 -32.07
C LEU A 359 -24.70 13.01 -31.66
N LYS A 360 -25.81 13.06 -32.41
CA LYS A 360 -26.96 13.90 -32.07
C LYS A 360 -27.61 13.48 -30.74
N SER A 361 -27.73 12.18 -30.50
CA SER A 361 -28.22 11.65 -29.22
C SER A 361 -27.28 12.00 -28.06
N ILE A 362 -25.97 11.87 -28.26
CA ILE A 362 -24.96 12.29 -27.27
C ILE A 362 -25.11 13.77 -26.93
N PHE A 363 -25.26 14.66 -27.92
CA PHE A 363 -25.47 16.09 -27.68
C PHE A 363 -26.75 16.36 -26.85
N ALA A 364 -27.84 15.66 -27.14
CA ALA A 364 -29.07 15.78 -26.36
C ALA A 364 -28.88 15.33 -24.89
N LYS A 365 -28.13 14.25 -24.65
CA LYS A 365 -27.88 13.70 -23.31
C LYS A 365 -26.87 14.49 -22.49
N THR A 366 -25.86 15.04 -23.15
CA THR A 366 -24.76 15.78 -22.50
C THR A 366 -24.99 17.29 -22.42
N GLY A 367 -25.99 17.81 -23.14
CA GLY A 367 -26.30 19.25 -23.18
C GLY A 367 -25.30 20.09 -23.97
N VAL A 368 -24.34 19.49 -24.67
CA VAL A 368 -23.39 20.19 -25.54
C VAL A 368 -23.91 20.30 -26.96
N SER A 369 -23.42 21.30 -27.70
CA SER A 369 -23.89 21.59 -29.06
C SER A 369 -22.84 21.35 -30.14
N ARG A 370 -21.58 21.18 -29.75
CA ARG A 370 -20.43 21.04 -30.67
C ARG A 370 -19.57 19.83 -30.31
N GLN A 371 -19.00 19.18 -31.32
CA GLN A 371 -18.08 18.06 -31.11
C GLN A 371 -16.88 18.47 -30.25
N ALA A 372 -16.32 19.66 -30.44
CA ALA A 372 -15.22 20.16 -29.62
C ALA A 372 -15.62 20.37 -28.14
N GLU A 373 -16.87 20.71 -27.86
CA GLU A 373 -17.41 20.81 -26.49
C GLU A 373 -17.54 19.43 -25.85
N LEU A 374 -18.04 18.44 -26.60
CA LEU A 374 -18.08 17.05 -26.17
C LEU A 374 -16.68 16.51 -25.87
N VAL A 375 -15.72 16.69 -26.78
CA VAL A 375 -14.33 16.26 -26.59
C VAL A 375 -13.73 16.90 -25.35
N ARG A 376 -13.90 18.21 -25.17
CA ARG A 376 -13.43 18.92 -23.97
C ARG A 376 -14.10 18.40 -22.70
N MET A 377 -15.41 18.11 -22.74
CA MET A 377 -16.15 17.56 -21.61
C MET A 377 -15.61 16.19 -21.21
N VAL A 378 -15.38 15.30 -22.18
CA VAL A 378 -14.82 13.96 -21.93
C VAL A 378 -13.40 14.06 -21.36
N ILE A 379 -12.53 14.89 -21.95
CA ILE A 379 -11.13 15.06 -21.48
C ILE A 379 -11.06 15.66 -20.08
N LYS A 380 -11.99 16.55 -19.72
CA LYS A 380 -12.05 17.16 -18.38
C LYS A 380 -12.86 16.36 -17.37
N SER A 381 -13.50 15.27 -17.81
CA SER A 381 -14.32 14.43 -16.93
C SER A 381 -13.46 13.50 -16.10
N VAL A 382 -13.94 13.19 -14.90
CA VAL A 382 -13.41 12.12 -14.05
C VAL A 382 -13.64 10.73 -14.66
N ALA A 383 -14.34 10.63 -15.79
CA ALA A 383 -14.44 9.40 -16.57
C ALA A 383 -13.08 8.83 -17.03
N SER A 384 -12.04 9.67 -17.05
CA SER A 384 -10.65 9.25 -17.29
C SER A 384 -10.00 8.57 -16.08
N LEU A 385 -10.63 8.61 -14.89
CA LEU A 385 -10.14 8.04 -13.63
C LEU A 385 -10.66 6.62 -13.33
N GLY A 386 -11.16 5.87 -14.31
CA GLY A 386 -11.53 4.48 -14.04
C GLY A 386 -11.86 3.68 -15.28
#